data_AF-A0A3A5QSE8-F1
#
_entry.id   AF-A0A3A5QSE8-F1
#
_cell.length_a   1.000
_cell.length_b   1.000
_cell.length_c   1.000
_cell.angle_alpha   90.00
_cell.angle_beta   90.00
_cell.angle_gamma   90.00
#
_symmetry.space_group_name_H-M   'P 1'
#
loop_
_entity.id
_entity.type
_entity.pdbx_description
1 polymer ?
#
loop_
_entity_poly.entity_id
_entity_poly.type
_entity_poly.pdbx_seq_one_letter_code
_entity_poly.pdbx_strand_id
1 'polypeptide(L)'
;MTCSGRCHRQSDDAARDSIGLTSDSLVLHFLEESGIPISDNNKVKLLKSGREKFIDLFEAIREAKHHVHLEYFNFRNDSIANALFTLLAEKVKEGVEVRAMFDAFGNWSNNKPLKKKHLKKIREQGIEIVKFDPFTFPYINHAAHRDHRKIAVIDGKVAYTGGMNIADYYINGLPKIGTWRDMHMRIEGDAVNDLQEIFLTIWNKETKQNVGGEAYFPQHEGQTDSTNIVVAIVDRTPKKNSRMLSHAYAMSIYSAQKNVHIVNPYFVPTSSIKKALNRTIDRGVDVTIMVSSASDIPFTPDAALYKLHKLMKRGATVYMYNGGFHHSKIMMVDDLFCTVGTANLNSRSLRYDYETNAFIFDKRITGELNNMFRNDIEHCTQLTPEFWKKRSPWKKFVGWFANLFTPFL
;
A
#
# COMPACT_ATOMS: atom_id res chain seq x y z
N MET A 1 70.08 -5.82 -25.72
CA MET A 1 70.13 -4.36 -25.98
C MET A 1 69.07 -4.03 -27.02
N THR A 2 68.24 -3.02 -26.69
CA THR A 2 67.54 -2.06 -27.56
C THR A 2 66.60 -2.58 -28.66
N CYS A 3 65.27 -2.38 -28.57
CA CYS A 3 64.49 -1.16 -28.92
C CYS A 3 64.52 -0.85 -30.43
N SER A 4 63.48 -0.36 -31.11
CA SER A 4 62.07 -0.06 -30.82
C SER A 4 61.46 0.42 -32.16
N GLY A 5 60.20 0.06 -32.45
CA GLY A 5 59.46 0.57 -33.61
C GLY A 5 58.04 0.90 -33.19
N ARG A 6 57.79 2.18 -32.90
CA ARG A 6 56.51 2.72 -32.41
C ARG A 6 55.42 2.59 -33.47
N CYS A 7 54.30 1.99 -33.08
CA CYS A 7 53.01 2.19 -33.73
C CYS A 7 52.15 3.01 -32.77
N HIS A 8 51.99 4.31 -33.04
CA HIS A 8 51.04 5.16 -32.34
C HIS A 8 49.62 4.72 -32.76
N ARG A 9 48.98 3.88 -31.94
CA ARG A 9 47.53 3.86 -31.88
C ARG A 9 47.10 4.96 -30.91
N GLN A 10 46.51 6.00 -31.45
CA GLN A 10 45.63 6.89 -30.70
C GLN A 10 44.61 6.02 -29.98
N SER A 11 44.66 6.03 -28.66
CA SER A 11 43.57 5.59 -27.81
C SER A 11 42.47 6.64 -27.96
N ASP A 12 41.54 6.40 -28.87
CA ASP A 12 40.19 6.95 -28.77
C ASP A 12 39.51 6.26 -27.58
N ASP A 13 39.93 6.63 -26.37
CA ASP A 13 39.11 6.50 -25.18
C ASP A 13 37.98 7.51 -25.33
N ALA A 14 36.97 7.12 -26.12
CA ALA A 14 35.67 7.71 -26.06
C ALA A 14 35.19 7.55 -24.61
N ALA A 15 35.29 8.64 -23.85
CA ALA A 15 34.56 8.84 -22.61
C ALA A 15 33.08 8.55 -22.91
N ARG A 16 32.67 7.30 -22.66
CA ARG A 16 31.27 6.99 -22.43
C ARG A 16 30.94 7.65 -21.11
N ASP A 17 30.42 8.87 -21.18
CA ASP A 17 29.62 9.45 -20.12
C ASP A 17 28.57 8.40 -19.73
N SER A 18 28.83 7.64 -18.68
CA SER A 18 27.82 6.79 -18.07
C SER A 18 26.84 7.74 -17.41
N ILE A 19 25.85 8.22 -18.16
CA ILE A 19 24.68 8.89 -17.58
C ILE A 19 24.11 7.89 -16.59
N GLY A 20 24.37 8.12 -15.31
CA GLY A 20 23.86 7.24 -14.25
C GLY A 20 22.35 7.22 -14.33
N LEU A 21 21.76 6.03 -14.43
CA LEU A 21 20.31 5.88 -14.43
C LEU A 21 19.73 6.51 -13.15
N THR A 22 18.63 7.24 -13.30
CA THR A 22 17.87 7.80 -12.17
C THR A 22 17.18 6.69 -11.39
N SER A 23 16.78 6.96 -10.15
CA SER A 23 16.20 5.94 -9.26
C SER A 23 14.85 5.39 -9.76
N ASP A 24 14.01 6.23 -10.37
CA ASP A 24 12.79 5.81 -11.06
C ASP A 24 13.10 4.87 -12.24
N SER A 25 14.07 5.21 -13.09
CA SER A 25 14.49 4.37 -14.22
C SER A 25 15.01 3.00 -13.77
N LEU A 26 15.81 2.96 -12.70
CA LEU A 26 16.31 1.70 -12.11
C LEU A 26 15.16 0.82 -11.58
N VAL A 27 14.15 1.44 -10.97
CA VAL A 27 13.00 0.71 -10.42
C VAL A 27 12.05 0.24 -11.52
N LEU A 28 11.78 1.08 -12.53
CA LEU A 28 10.99 0.69 -13.72
C LEU A 28 11.62 -0.52 -14.40
N HIS A 29 12.93 -0.47 -14.65
CA HIS A 29 13.65 -1.60 -15.25
C HIS A 29 13.54 -2.87 -14.40
N PHE A 30 13.72 -2.76 -13.08
CA PHE A 30 13.54 -3.90 -12.17
C PHE A 30 12.12 -4.48 -12.23
N LEU A 31 11.09 -3.64 -12.31
CA LEU A 31 9.70 -4.08 -12.38
C LEU A 31 9.40 -4.77 -13.70
N GLU A 32 9.89 -4.22 -14.80
CA GLU A 32 9.78 -4.80 -16.15
C GLU A 32 10.47 -6.17 -16.22
N GLU A 33 11.74 -6.27 -15.78
CA GLU A 33 12.48 -7.55 -15.73
C GLU A 33 11.81 -8.58 -14.80
N SER A 34 11.09 -8.09 -13.79
CA SER A 34 10.32 -8.92 -12.86
C SER A 34 8.96 -9.37 -13.41
N GLY A 35 8.60 -8.97 -14.63
CA GLY A 35 7.34 -9.29 -15.28
C GLY A 35 6.14 -8.59 -14.65
N ILE A 36 6.34 -7.44 -14.01
CA ILE A 36 5.25 -6.62 -13.48
C ILE A 36 4.72 -5.73 -14.59
N PRO A 37 3.41 -5.75 -14.88
CA PRO A 37 2.81 -4.83 -15.83
C PRO A 37 3.09 -3.38 -15.45
N ILE A 38 3.58 -2.63 -16.43
CA ILE A 38 3.74 -1.18 -16.35
C ILE A 38 2.77 -0.62 -17.38
N SER A 39 1.83 0.17 -16.90
CA SER A 39 0.90 0.89 -17.76
C SER A 39 1.34 2.35 -17.84
N ASP A 40 1.36 2.87 -19.06
CA ASP A 40 1.13 4.28 -19.29
C ASP A 40 -0.39 4.49 -19.43
N ASN A 41 -0.83 5.68 -19.81
CA ASN A 41 -2.23 6.05 -20.02
C ASN A 41 -3.10 6.09 -18.74
N ASN A 42 -2.53 6.49 -17.58
CA ASN A 42 -3.29 6.57 -16.33
C ASN A 42 -3.52 7.99 -15.83
N LYS A 43 -4.62 8.18 -15.09
CA LYS A 43 -4.84 9.30 -14.17
C LYS A 43 -4.86 8.80 -12.73
N VAL A 44 -4.24 9.54 -11.82
CA VAL A 44 -4.22 9.20 -10.39
C VAL A 44 -4.66 10.41 -9.57
N LYS A 45 -5.62 10.20 -8.68
CA LYS A 45 -6.08 11.18 -7.69
C LYS A 45 -5.84 10.64 -6.29
N LEU A 46 -5.05 11.35 -5.49
CA LEU A 46 -4.83 11.04 -4.08
C LEU A 46 -6.07 11.44 -3.25
N LEU A 47 -6.49 10.56 -2.34
CA LEU A 47 -7.62 10.75 -1.43
C LEU A 47 -7.05 10.75 0.00
N LYS A 48 -6.84 11.95 0.54
CA LYS A 48 -5.99 12.18 1.74
C LYS A 48 -6.77 12.07 3.05
N SER A 49 -8.08 11.85 2.98
CA SER A 49 -8.98 11.68 4.12
C SER A 49 -10.10 10.69 3.83
N GLY A 50 -10.67 10.09 4.88
CA GLY A 50 -11.83 9.20 4.74
C GLY A 50 -13.02 9.91 4.10
N ARG A 51 -13.23 11.19 4.41
CA ARG A 51 -14.31 11.99 3.83
C ARG A 51 -14.16 12.12 2.32
N GLU A 52 -12.99 12.55 1.85
CA GLU A 52 -12.70 12.63 0.41
C GLU A 52 -12.90 11.27 -0.25
N LYS A 53 -12.36 10.20 0.35
CA LYS A 53 -12.45 8.85 -0.20
C LYS A 53 -13.89 8.36 -0.37
N PHE A 54 -14.74 8.54 0.64
CA PHE A 54 -16.11 8.02 0.58
C PHE A 54 -17.03 8.87 -0.29
N ILE A 55 -16.82 10.18 -0.36
CA ILE A 55 -17.56 11.04 -1.30
C ILE A 55 -17.27 10.59 -2.74
N ASP A 56 -15.98 10.52 -3.08
CA ASP A 56 -15.50 10.18 -4.43
C ASP A 56 -15.93 8.75 -4.84
N LEU A 57 -15.76 7.77 -3.95
CA LEU A 57 -16.22 6.39 -4.19
C LEU A 57 -17.73 6.29 -4.39
N PHE A 58 -18.53 7.00 -3.59
CA PHE A 58 -19.99 6.91 -3.69
C PHE A 58 -20.50 7.59 -4.97
N GLU A 59 -19.86 8.68 -5.40
CA GLU A 59 -20.13 9.31 -6.70
C GLU A 59 -19.85 8.35 -7.85
N ALA A 60 -18.67 7.72 -7.87
CA ALA A 60 -18.35 6.73 -8.91
C ALA A 60 -19.33 5.54 -8.93
N ILE A 61 -19.75 5.03 -7.76
CA ILE A 61 -20.74 3.94 -7.71
C ILE A 61 -22.11 4.37 -8.23
N ARG A 62 -22.56 5.61 -7.96
CA ARG A 62 -23.82 6.13 -8.52
C ARG A 62 -23.79 6.13 -10.04
N GLU A 63 -22.66 6.46 -10.62
CA GLU A 63 -22.46 6.53 -12.07
C GLU A 63 -22.33 5.16 -12.73
N ALA A 64 -22.02 4.10 -11.98
CA ALA A 64 -21.80 2.74 -12.49
C ALA A 64 -22.93 2.26 -13.42
N LYS A 65 -22.59 1.62 -14.53
CA LYS A 65 -23.54 1.14 -15.55
C LYS A 65 -23.48 -0.35 -15.81
N HIS A 66 -22.37 -1.01 -15.49
CA HIS A 66 -22.15 -2.41 -15.81
C HIS A 66 -21.86 -3.23 -14.56
N HIS A 67 -20.82 -2.90 -13.80
CA HIS A 67 -20.43 -3.68 -12.63
C HIS A 67 -19.73 -2.87 -11.54
N VAL A 68 -19.86 -3.34 -10.30
CA VAL A 68 -19.09 -2.87 -9.15
C VAL A 68 -18.50 -4.07 -8.42
N HIS A 69 -17.17 -4.12 -8.35
CA HIS A 69 -16.41 -5.16 -7.67
C HIS A 69 -15.70 -4.56 -6.46
N LEU A 70 -15.89 -5.15 -5.27
CA LEU A 70 -15.35 -4.65 -4.01
C LEU A 70 -14.62 -5.75 -3.25
N GLU A 71 -13.38 -5.51 -2.87
CA GLU A 71 -12.55 -6.37 -2.02
C GLU A 71 -11.97 -5.53 -0.89
N TYR A 72 -12.25 -5.91 0.36
CA TYR A 72 -11.76 -5.19 1.53
C TYR A 72 -11.44 -6.15 2.67
N PHE A 73 -10.40 -5.88 3.45
CA PHE A 73 -10.10 -6.66 4.66
C PHE A 73 -11.30 -6.71 5.62
N ASN A 74 -12.06 -5.61 5.76
CA ASN A 74 -13.37 -5.66 6.40
C ASN A 74 -14.35 -4.59 5.90
N PHE A 75 -15.64 -4.93 5.97
CA PHE A 75 -16.76 -3.99 6.01
C PHE A 75 -17.25 -3.90 7.45
N ARG A 76 -17.07 -2.73 8.07
CA ARG A 76 -17.52 -2.51 9.45
C ARG A 76 -19.03 -2.28 9.45
N ASN A 77 -19.78 -2.94 10.34
CA ASN A 77 -21.24 -2.79 10.42
C ASN A 77 -21.63 -1.45 11.06
N ASP A 78 -21.47 -0.36 10.33
CA ASP A 78 -21.69 1.02 10.74
C ASP A 78 -22.31 1.88 9.61
N SER A 79 -22.33 3.20 9.79
CA SER A 79 -23.15 4.08 8.94
C SER A 79 -22.66 4.10 7.49
N ILE A 80 -21.35 4.14 7.27
CA ILE A 80 -20.76 4.15 5.93
C ILE A 80 -20.99 2.82 5.20
N ALA A 81 -20.81 1.67 5.85
CA ALA A 81 -21.08 0.39 5.19
C ALA A 81 -22.57 0.21 4.87
N ASN A 82 -23.47 0.64 5.77
CA ASN A 82 -24.91 0.60 5.49
C ASN A 82 -25.30 1.48 4.30
N ALA A 83 -24.74 2.69 4.22
CA ALA A 83 -24.98 3.59 3.10
C ALA A 83 -24.42 3.01 1.78
N LEU A 84 -23.23 2.41 1.84
CA LEU A 84 -22.62 1.72 0.69
C LEU A 84 -23.52 0.58 0.19
N PHE A 85 -23.94 -0.35 1.05
CA PHE A 85 -24.78 -1.47 0.63
C PHE A 85 -26.18 -1.02 0.18
N THR A 86 -26.72 0.07 0.72
CA THR A 86 -27.97 0.68 0.24
C THR A 86 -27.81 1.18 -1.20
N LEU A 87 -26.75 1.94 -1.46
CA LEU A 87 -26.46 2.44 -2.80
C LEU A 87 -26.21 1.29 -3.79
N LEU A 88 -25.43 0.28 -3.39
CA LEU A 88 -25.19 -0.89 -4.24
C LEU A 88 -26.49 -1.64 -4.56
N ALA A 89 -27.43 -1.74 -3.61
CA ALA A 89 -28.74 -2.35 -3.85
C ALA A 89 -29.59 -1.54 -4.83
N GLU A 90 -29.44 -0.21 -4.87
CA GLU A 90 -30.06 0.63 -5.91
C GLU A 90 -29.45 0.32 -7.28
N LYS A 91 -28.12 0.22 -7.36
CA LYS A 91 -27.43 -0.14 -8.61
C LYS A 91 -27.82 -1.53 -9.13
N VAL A 92 -28.00 -2.51 -8.24
CA VAL A 92 -28.52 -3.84 -8.63
C VAL A 92 -29.90 -3.74 -9.27
N LYS A 93 -30.80 -2.89 -8.75
CA LYS A 93 -32.13 -2.67 -9.37
C LYS A 93 -32.05 -2.01 -10.74
N GLU A 94 -30.99 -1.24 -11.00
CA GLU A 94 -30.67 -0.67 -12.31
C GLU A 94 -30.00 -1.66 -13.27
N GLY A 95 -29.75 -2.91 -12.84
CA GLY A 95 -29.13 -3.96 -13.65
C GLY A 95 -27.61 -4.04 -13.54
N VAL A 96 -26.99 -3.28 -12.64
CA VAL A 96 -25.53 -3.34 -12.41
C VAL A 96 -25.16 -4.59 -11.61
N GLU A 97 -24.17 -5.33 -12.07
CA GLU A 97 -23.64 -6.49 -11.35
C GLU A 97 -22.81 -6.07 -10.15
N VAL A 98 -23.15 -6.52 -8.95
CA VAL A 98 -22.40 -6.17 -7.73
C VAL A 98 -21.81 -7.39 -7.06
N ARG A 99 -20.47 -7.41 -6.96
CA ARG A 99 -19.67 -8.45 -6.29
C ARG A 99 -18.85 -7.85 -5.16
N ALA A 100 -19.00 -8.38 -3.96
CA ALA A 100 -18.30 -7.91 -2.77
C ALA A 100 -17.64 -9.06 -2.01
N MET A 101 -16.41 -8.87 -1.58
CA MET A 101 -15.64 -9.86 -0.84
C MET A 101 -14.95 -9.22 0.35
N PHE A 102 -14.88 -9.97 1.45
CA PHE A 102 -14.11 -9.56 2.61
C PHE A 102 -13.40 -10.71 3.32
N ASP A 103 -12.31 -10.40 4.00
CA ASP A 103 -11.54 -11.38 4.76
C ASP A 103 -12.30 -11.88 6.00
N ALA A 104 -12.34 -13.20 6.19
CA ALA A 104 -13.06 -13.79 7.31
C ALA A 104 -12.47 -13.41 8.68
N PHE A 105 -11.14 -13.31 8.81
CA PHE A 105 -10.48 -12.86 10.04
C PHE A 105 -10.62 -11.36 10.22
N GLY A 106 -10.48 -10.56 9.17
CA GLY A 106 -10.71 -9.11 9.23
C GLY A 106 -12.13 -8.76 9.66
N ASN A 107 -13.13 -9.49 9.17
CA ASN A 107 -14.49 -9.35 9.65
C ASN A 107 -14.66 -9.84 11.09
N TRP A 108 -14.04 -10.96 11.49
CA TRP A 108 -14.19 -11.49 12.85
C TRP A 108 -13.49 -10.64 13.93
N SER A 109 -12.31 -10.08 13.61
CA SER A 109 -11.42 -9.39 14.56
C SER A 109 -11.83 -7.95 14.87
N ASN A 110 -12.73 -7.34 14.08
CA ASN A 110 -13.20 -5.99 14.35
C ASN A 110 -14.38 -5.98 15.35
N ASN A 111 -14.59 -4.85 16.04
CA ASN A 111 -15.62 -4.72 17.09
C ASN A 111 -17.06 -4.46 16.56
N LYS A 112 -17.28 -4.40 15.25
CA LYS A 112 -18.62 -4.30 14.63
C LYS A 112 -18.71 -5.23 13.40
N PRO A 113 -18.64 -6.55 13.57
CA PRO A 113 -18.56 -7.49 12.45
C PRO A 113 -19.90 -7.60 11.70
N LEU A 114 -19.85 -7.89 10.40
CA LEU A 114 -21.01 -8.37 9.65
C LEU A 114 -21.40 -9.77 10.13
N LYS A 115 -22.63 -9.90 10.63
CA LYS A 115 -23.20 -11.15 11.13
C LYS A 115 -23.95 -11.88 10.02
N LYS A 116 -24.22 -13.19 10.20
CA LYS A 116 -24.99 -14.02 9.24
C LYS A 116 -26.29 -13.35 8.78
N LYS A 117 -27.03 -12.72 9.69
CA LYS A 117 -28.27 -11.99 9.37
C LYS A 117 -28.06 -10.77 8.47
N HIS A 118 -26.93 -10.07 8.59
CA HIS A 118 -26.61 -8.92 7.72
C HIS A 118 -26.26 -9.42 6.32
N LEU A 119 -25.41 -10.46 6.23
CA LEU A 119 -25.04 -11.07 4.95
C LEU A 119 -26.27 -11.62 4.21
N LYS A 120 -27.22 -12.24 4.92
CA LYS A 120 -28.46 -12.70 4.32
C LYS A 120 -29.24 -11.55 3.69
N LYS A 121 -29.44 -10.45 4.43
CA LYS A 121 -30.13 -9.25 3.93
C LYS A 121 -29.46 -8.62 2.73
N ILE A 122 -28.12 -8.53 2.73
CA ILE A 122 -27.34 -8.01 1.60
C ILE A 122 -27.56 -8.89 0.36
N ARG A 123 -27.52 -10.21 0.50
CA ARG A 123 -27.78 -11.14 -0.62
C ARG A 123 -29.21 -11.10 -1.13
N GLU A 124 -30.19 -10.92 -0.25
CA GLU A 124 -31.61 -10.74 -0.61
C GLU A 124 -31.84 -9.50 -1.48
N GLN A 125 -30.90 -8.54 -1.49
CA GLN A 125 -30.92 -7.36 -2.38
C GLN A 125 -30.22 -7.61 -3.73
N GLY A 126 -29.78 -8.85 -4.01
CA GLY A 126 -29.10 -9.23 -5.25
C GLY A 126 -27.59 -8.94 -5.27
N ILE A 127 -27.01 -8.47 -4.16
CA ILE A 127 -25.56 -8.27 -4.03
C ILE A 127 -24.88 -9.62 -3.76
N GLU A 128 -23.96 -10.02 -4.64
CA GLU A 128 -23.14 -11.20 -4.43
C GLU A 128 -22.06 -10.88 -3.40
N ILE A 129 -22.21 -11.36 -2.17
CA ILE A 129 -21.22 -11.14 -1.10
C ILE A 129 -20.63 -12.44 -0.55
N VAL A 130 -19.31 -12.56 -0.56
CA VAL A 130 -18.56 -13.76 -0.15
C VAL A 130 -17.46 -13.46 0.86
N LYS A 131 -16.97 -14.52 1.53
CA LYS A 131 -15.87 -14.43 2.48
C LYS A 131 -14.62 -15.04 1.86
N PHE A 132 -13.51 -14.32 1.94
CA PHE A 132 -12.19 -14.89 1.67
C PHE A 132 -11.75 -15.74 2.87
N ASP A 133 -11.27 -16.95 2.59
CA ASP A 133 -10.71 -17.93 3.55
C ASP A 133 -11.54 -18.06 4.86
N PRO A 134 -12.82 -18.49 4.77
CA PRO A 134 -13.67 -18.70 5.93
C PRO A 134 -13.08 -19.75 6.88
N PHE A 135 -13.21 -19.52 8.19
CA PHE A 135 -12.80 -20.49 9.20
C PHE A 135 -13.64 -21.78 9.09
N THR A 136 -13.03 -22.84 8.56
CA THR A 136 -13.61 -24.18 8.50
C THR A 136 -12.87 -25.14 9.40
N PHE A 137 -13.55 -26.14 9.95
CA PHE A 137 -12.89 -27.17 10.75
C PHE A 137 -12.13 -28.15 9.83
N PRO A 138 -10.88 -28.53 10.15
CA PRO A 138 -10.06 -28.14 11.30
C PRO A 138 -9.31 -26.81 11.07
N TYR A 139 -9.26 -25.95 12.10
CA TYR A 139 -8.79 -24.54 12.00
C TYR A 139 -7.30 -24.32 11.69
N ILE A 140 -6.55 -25.36 11.32
CA ILE A 140 -5.09 -25.44 11.41
C ILE A 140 -4.37 -24.49 10.42
N ASN A 141 -5.02 -24.06 9.32
CA ASN A 141 -4.36 -23.31 8.24
C ASN A 141 -4.92 -21.91 7.96
N HIS A 142 -6.01 -21.49 8.60
CA HIS A 142 -6.72 -20.26 8.19
C HIS A 142 -6.05 -18.97 8.70
N ALA A 143 -5.24 -18.96 9.76
CA ALA A 143 -4.69 -17.71 10.30
C ALA A 143 -3.49 -17.13 9.51
N ALA A 144 -2.88 -17.93 8.63
CA ALA A 144 -1.59 -17.61 8.04
C ALA A 144 -1.68 -16.54 6.94
N HIS A 145 -2.52 -16.73 5.92
CA HIS A 145 -2.59 -15.84 4.77
C HIS A 145 -3.93 -15.11 4.74
N ARG A 146 -3.96 -13.81 5.02
CA ARG A 146 -5.19 -13.01 5.01
C ARG A 146 -5.21 -12.02 3.86
N ASP A 147 -6.39 -11.74 3.36
CA ASP A 147 -6.57 -10.78 2.28
C ASP A 147 -6.61 -9.36 2.84
N HIS A 148 -5.48 -8.67 2.74
CA HIS A 148 -5.32 -7.33 3.27
C HIS A 148 -5.39 -6.25 2.17
N ARG A 149 -5.74 -6.63 0.94
CA ARG A 149 -5.99 -5.68 -0.14
C ARG A 149 -7.31 -4.95 0.09
N LYS A 150 -7.39 -3.76 -0.51
CA LYS A 150 -8.58 -2.90 -0.56
C LYS A 150 -8.68 -2.43 -1.99
N ILE A 151 -9.59 -3.03 -2.74
CA ILE A 151 -9.79 -2.79 -4.16
C ILE A 151 -11.27 -2.50 -4.38
N ALA A 152 -11.57 -1.44 -5.11
CA ALA A 152 -12.90 -1.25 -5.67
C ALA A 152 -12.76 -0.94 -7.16
N VAL A 153 -13.41 -1.70 -8.03
CA VAL A 153 -13.44 -1.45 -9.47
C VAL A 153 -14.88 -1.16 -9.90
N ILE A 154 -15.05 -0.09 -10.65
CA ILE A 154 -16.33 0.36 -11.20
C ILE A 154 -16.21 0.33 -12.72
N ASP A 155 -17.07 -0.49 -13.34
CA ASP A 155 -17.19 -0.68 -14.79
C ASP A 155 -15.90 -1.03 -15.54
N GLY A 156 -14.85 -1.46 -14.82
CA GLY A 156 -13.52 -1.67 -15.41
C GLY A 156 -12.86 -0.37 -15.88
N LYS A 157 -13.37 0.80 -15.50
CA LYS A 157 -12.89 2.13 -15.92
C LYS A 157 -12.27 2.95 -14.80
N VAL A 158 -12.73 2.72 -13.58
CA VAL A 158 -12.27 3.41 -12.38
C VAL A 158 -11.93 2.37 -11.33
N ALA A 159 -10.76 2.52 -10.70
CA ALA A 159 -10.36 1.69 -9.57
C ALA A 159 -9.96 2.54 -8.36
N TYR A 160 -10.10 1.94 -7.18
CA TYR A 160 -9.63 2.51 -5.92
C TYR A 160 -8.75 1.50 -5.20
N THR A 161 -7.65 1.97 -4.62
CA THR A 161 -6.87 1.18 -3.67
C THR A 161 -6.08 2.05 -2.69
N GLY A 162 -5.55 1.46 -1.62
CA GLY A 162 -4.85 2.15 -0.52
C GLY A 162 -5.17 1.58 0.86
N GLY A 163 -4.90 2.32 1.93
CA GLY A 163 -4.95 1.80 3.30
C GLY A 163 -6.35 1.71 3.94
N MET A 164 -7.33 2.47 3.43
CA MET A 164 -8.67 2.59 4.03
C MET A 164 -9.59 1.40 3.77
N ASN A 165 -10.16 0.83 4.85
CA ASN A 165 -11.32 -0.06 4.82
C ASN A 165 -12.66 0.72 4.70
N ILE A 166 -13.80 0.02 4.76
CA ILE A 166 -15.13 0.64 4.86
C ILE A 166 -15.53 0.77 6.33
N ALA A 167 -15.39 1.98 6.90
CA ALA A 167 -15.69 2.26 8.30
C ALA A 167 -15.83 3.75 8.62
N ASP A 168 -16.67 4.08 9.62
CA ASP A 168 -16.92 5.45 10.10
C ASP A 168 -15.67 6.11 10.71
N TYR A 169 -14.74 5.33 11.25
CA TYR A 169 -13.61 5.88 12.00
C TYR A 169 -12.60 6.65 11.12
N TYR A 170 -12.58 6.43 9.81
CA TYR A 170 -11.79 7.26 8.88
C TYR A 170 -12.33 8.70 8.74
N ILE A 171 -13.56 8.95 9.19
CA ILE A 171 -14.18 10.28 9.24
C ILE A 171 -14.19 10.81 10.67
N ASN A 172 -14.66 9.99 11.62
CA ASN A 172 -14.96 10.43 12.98
C ASN A 172 -13.80 10.20 13.97
N GLY A 173 -12.77 9.46 13.58
CA GLY A 173 -11.75 8.97 14.50
C GLY A 173 -12.28 7.90 15.47
N LEU A 174 -11.49 7.62 16.51
CA LEU A 174 -11.85 6.71 17.59
C LEU A 174 -11.63 7.38 18.97
N PRO A 175 -12.52 7.17 19.95
CA PRO A 175 -12.49 7.88 21.24
C PRO A 175 -11.16 7.84 22.03
N LYS A 176 -10.34 6.79 21.85
CA LYS A 176 -9.06 6.62 22.57
C LYS A 176 -7.82 6.83 21.72
N ILE A 177 -7.98 6.81 20.39
CA ILE A 177 -6.86 6.86 19.44
C ILE A 177 -6.78 8.25 18.78
N GLY A 178 -7.91 8.95 18.69
CA GLY A 178 -8.02 10.23 18.00
C GLY A 178 -8.38 10.05 16.54
N THR A 179 -7.96 11.00 15.70
CA THR A 179 -8.20 10.95 14.25
C THR A 179 -7.56 9.68 13.65
N TRP A 180 -8.23 9.08 12.67
CA TRP A 180 -7.68 7.95 11.92
C TRP A 180 -7.36 8.42 10.51
N ARG A 181 -6.11 8.84 10.32
CA ARG A 181 -5.60 9.34 9.04
C ARG A 181 -5.06 8.18 8.24
N ASP A 182 -5.43 8.11 6.96
CA ASP A 182 -4.93 7.09 6.05
C ASP A 182 -4.88 7.69 4.63
N MET A 183 -4.31 6.95 3.67
CA MET A 183 -4.22 7.35 2.27
C MET A 183 -4.96 6.34 1.40
N HIS A 184 -5.73 6.84 0.45
CA HIS A 184 -6.31 6.06 -0.64
C HIS A 184 -6.04 6.77 -1.95
N MET A 185 -6.30 6.11 -3.07
CA MET A 185 -6.24 6.74 -4.38
C MET A 185 -7.34 6.21 -5.28
N ARG A 186 -7.70 7.05 -6.24
CA ARG A 186 -8.51 6.69 -7.39
C ARG A 186 -7.63 6.67 -8.63
N ILE A 187 -7.80 5.65 -9.45
CA ILE A 187 -7.06 5.41 -10.69
C ILE A 187 -8.08 5.30 -11.83
N GLU A 188 -7.80 5.97 -12.95
CA GLU A 188 -8.43 5.71 -14.25
C GLU A 188 -7.34 5.33 -15.24
N GLY A 189 -7.68 4.57 -16.28
CA GLY A 189 -6.76 4.16 -17.31
C GLY A 189 -6.31 2.70 -17.15
N ASP A 190 -5.26 2.33 -17.87
CA ASP A 190 -4.91 0.94 -18.09
C ASP A 190 -4.53 0.16 -16.81
N ALA A 191 -4.01 0.83 -15.77
CA ALA A 191 -3.76 0.24 -14.45
C ALA A 191 -5.02 -0.28 -13.74
N VAL A 192 -6.22 0.15 -14.18
CA VAL A 192 -7.49 -0.41 -13.68
C VAL A 192 -7.61 -1.88 -14.04
N ASN A 193 -7.09 -2.29 -15.20
CA ASN A 193 -7.13 -3.68 -15.65
C ASN A 193 -6.36 -4.62 -14.70
N ASP A 194 -5.21 -4.17 -14.17
CA ASP A 194 -4.44 -4.94 -13.20
C ASP A 194 -5.23 -5.17 -11.90
N LEU A 195 -5.86 -4.11 -11.37
CA LEU A 195 -6.67 -4.20 -10.15
C LEU A 195 -7.93 -5.06 -10.35
N GLN A 196 -8.54 -4.97 -11.52
CA GLN A 196 -9.66 -5.82 -11.94
C GLN A 196 -9.24 -7.29 -12.02
N GLU A 197 -8.11 -7.60 -12.63
CA GLU A 197 -7.58 -8.97 -12.73
C GLU A 197 -7.25 -9.55 -11.35
N ILE A 198 -6.65 -8.75 -10.47
CA ILE A 198 -6.36 -9.13 -9.08
C ILE A 198 -7.66 -9.50 -8.35
N PHE A 199 -8.70 -8.69 -8.47
CA PHE A 199 -10.02 -8.97 -7.88
C PHE A 199 -10.62 -10.27 -8.46
N LEU A 200 -10.74 -10.36 -9.79
CA LEU A 200 -11.38 -11.50 -10.47
C LEU A 200 -10.65 -12.81 -10.20
N THR A 201 -9.33 -12.79 -10.12
CA THR A 201 -8.51 -13.97 -9.76
C THR A 201 -8.94 -14.53 -8.40
N ILE A 202 -9.14 -13.66 -7.42
CA ILE A 202 -9.43 -14.07 -6.05
C ILE A 202 -10.91 -14.40 -5.90
N TRP A 203 -11.77 -13.61 -6.53
CA TRP A 203 -13.19 -13.92 -6.66
C TRP A 203 -13.41 -15.32 -7.23
N ASN A 204 -12.78 -15.65 -8.36
CA ASN A 204 -12.92 -16.96 -8.99
C ASN A 204 -12.29 -18.09 -8.17
N LYS A 205 -11.20 -17.80 -7.46
CA LYS A 205 -10.61 -18.75 -6.51
C LYS A 205 -11.60 -19.12 -5.41
N GLU A 206 -12.29 -18.15 -4.83
CA GLU A 206 -13.21 -18.37 -3.70
C GLU A 206 -14.60 -18.88 -4.16
N THR A 207 -15.10 -18.44 -5.31
CA THR A 207 -16.49 -18.73 -5.75
C THR A 207 -16.61 -19.83 -6.80
N LYS A 208 -15.53 -20.13 -7.54
CA LYS A 208 -15.51 -21.05 -8.69
C LYS A 208 -16.44 -20.64 -9.86
N GLN A 209 -16.86 -19.38 -9.91
CA GLN A 209 -17.75 -18.87 -10.96
C GLN A 209 -17.06 -18.69 -12.31
N ASN A 210 -15.72 -18.53 -12.34
CA ASN A 210 -14.94 -18.26 -13.56
C ASN A 210 -15.40 -17.00 -14.32
N VAL A 211 -15.71 -15.93 -13.58
CA VAL A 211 -16.05 -14.61 -14.10
C VAL A 211 -14.84 -14.00 -14.81
N GLY A 212 -15.03 -13.55 -16.04
CA GLY A 212 -14.00 -12.90 -16.85
C GLY A 212 -14.50 -12.62 -18.27
N GLY A 213 -13.57 -12.22 -19.14
CA GLY A 213 -13.87 -11.85 -20.53
C GLY A 213 -13.85 -10.34 -20.78
N GLU A 214 -13.83 -9.98 -22.07
CA GLU A 214 -13.62 -8.60 -22.55
C GLU A 214 -14.62 -7.58 -21.97
N ALA A 215 -15.84 -8.02 -21.61
CA ALA A 215 -16.86 -7.16 -21.00
C ALA A 215 -16.41 -6.51 -19.68
N TYR A 216 -15.42 -7.09 -18.99
CA TYR A 216 -14.88 -6.57 -17.73
C TYR A 216 -13.61 -5.73 -17.92
N PHE A 217 -13.08 -5.65 -19.14
CA PHE A 217 -11.83 -4.96 -19.51
C PHE A 217 -12.09 -4.03 -20.71
N PRO A 218 -12.88 -2.95 -20.53
CA PRO A 218 -13.13 -2.02 -21.61
C PRO A 218 -11.83 -1.35 -22.05
N GLN A 219 -11.78 -0.93 -23.31
CA GLN A 219 -10.68 -0.07 -23.76
C GLN A 219 -10.76 1.27 -23.04
N HIS A 220 -9.62 1.72 -22.52
CA HIS A 220 -9.48 3.01 -21.88
C HIS A 220 -9.21 4.09 -22.91
N GLU A 221 -9.91 5.22 -22.79
CA GLU A 221 -9.64 6.36 -23.66
C GLU A 221 -8.22 6.88 -23.41
N GLY A 222 -7.52 7.21 -24.51
CA GLY A 222 -6.18 7.79 -24.45
C GLY A 222 -6.17 9.09 -23.64
N GLN A 223 -5.33 9.15 -22.62
CA GLN A 223 -5.06 10.33 -21.83
C GLN A 223 -4.16 11.27 -22.61
N THR A 224 -4.39 12.58 -22.48
CA THR A 224 -3.46 13.57 -23.03
C THR A 224 -2.08 13.42 -22.39
N ASP A 225 -1.01 13.76 -23.10
CA ASP A 225 0.38 13.70 -22.58
C ASP A 225 0.55 14.39 -21.22
N SER A 226 -0.19 15.48 -20.98
CA SER A 226 -0.14 16.24 -19.72
C SER A 226 -0.71 15.50 -18.49
N THR A 227 -1.47 14.43 -18.73
CA THR A 227 -2.16 13.64 -17.72
C THR A 227 -1.73 12.18 -17.72
N ASN A 228 -0.84 11.78 -18.63
CA ASN A 228 -0.38 10.40 -18.75
C ASN A 228 0.60 10.06 -17.63
N ILE A 229 0.14 9.30 -16.63
CA ILE A 229 0.95 8.85 -15.50
C ILE A 229 1.34 7.38 -15.71
N VAL A 230 2.62 7.08 -15.52
CA VAL A 230 3.13 5.70 -15.52
C VAL A 230 2.86 5.08 -14.15
N VAL A 231 2.16 3.94 -14.15
CA VAL A 231 1.77 3.19 -12.96
C VAL A 231 2.13 1.72 -13.10
N ALA A 232 2.68 1.15 -12.05
CA ALA A 232 2.84 -0.30 -11.90
C ALA A 232 2.08 -0.78 -10.66
N ILE A 233 1.15 -1.72 -10.84
CA ILE A 233 0.44 -2.37 -9.74
C ILE A 233 1.26 -3.59 -9.28
N VAL A 234 1.88 -3.47 -8.10
CA VAL A 234 2.69 -4.53 -7.53
C VAL A 234 1.86 -5.31 -6.50
N ASP A 235 1.32 -6.45 -6.94
CA ASP A 235 0.61 -7.39 -6.08
C ASP A 235 1.56 -8.37 -5.37
N ARG A 236 1.17 -8.77 -4.17
CA ARG A 236 1.71 -9.90 -3.45
C ARG A 236 0.60 -10.91 -3.20
N THR A 237 0.70 -12.04 -3.90
CA THR A 237 -0.09 -13.24 -3.67
C THR A 237 0.81 -14.33 -3.06
N PRO A 238 0.49 -14.83 -1.85
CA PRO A 238 1.16 -15.98 -1.24
C PRO A 238 1.30 -17.15 -2.21
N LYS A 239 2.48 -17.80 -2.19
CA LYS A 239 2.86 -18.94 -3.05
C LYS A 239 2.98 -18.64 -4.56
N LYS A 240 2.51 -17.49 -5.08
CA LYS A 240 2.69 -17.06 -6.48
C LYS A 240 3.91 -16.15 -6.64
N ASN A 241 3.87 -14.97 -6.02
CA ASN A 241 4.89 -13.91 -6.13
C ASN A 241 5.24 -13.36 -4.74
N SER A 242 5.40 -14.26 -3.76
CA SER A 242 5.47 -14.00 -2.32
C SER A 242 6.50 -12.97 -1.83
N ARG A 243 7.51 -12.63 -2.63
CA ARG A 243 8.58 -11.67 -2.29
C ARG A 243 8.52 -10.39 -3.12
N MET A 244 7.66 -10.33 -4.14
CA MET A 244 7.68 -9.28 -5.15
C MET A 244 7.57 -7.89 -4.53
N LEU A 245 6.54 -7.66 -3.73
CA LEU A 245 6.34 -6.38 -3.07
C LEU A 245 7.50 -6.01 -2.12
N SER A 246 8.04 -6.98 -1.37
CA SER A 246 9.20 -6.72 -0.50
C SER A 246 10.46 -6.39 -1.30
N HIS A 247 10.64 -6.97 -2.49
CA HIS A 247 11.77 -6.66 -3.36
C HIS A 247 11.58 -5.30 -4.04
N ALA A 248 10.37 -4.96 -4.52
CA ALA A 248 10.07 -3.65 -5.08
C ALA A 248 10.35 -2.52 -4.07
N TYR A 249 9.92 -2.67 -2.81
CA TYR A 249 10.30 -1.75 -1.73
C TYR A 249 11.81 -1.67 -1.52
N ALA A 250 12.48 -2.82 -1.41
CA ALA A 250 13.93 -2.86 -1.16
C ALA A 250 14.71 -2.24 -2.32
N MET A 251 14.32 -2.49 -3.57
CA MET A 251 14.93 -1.92 -4.77
C MET A 251 14.69 -0.42 -4.88
N SER A 252 13.49 0.06 -4.53
CA SER A 252 13.18 1.49 -4.48
C SER A 252 14.07 2.22 -3.47
N ILE A 253 14.18 1.70 -2.25
CA ILE A 253 15.04 2.26 -1.20
C ILE A 253 16.51 2.18 -1.62
N TYR A 254 16.92 1.04 -2.19
CA TYR A 254 18.31 0.81 -2.59
C TYR A 254 18.73 1.68 -3.79
N SER A 255 17.80 2.03 -4.69
CA SER A 255 18.07 2.84 -5.87
C SER A 255 18.08 4.34 -5.58
N ALA A 256 17.55 4.76 -4.42
CA ALA A 256 17.50 6.16 -4.03
C ALA A 256 18.89 6.83 -4.01
N GLN A 257 18.94 8.05 -4.54
CA GLN A 257 20.15 8.85 -4.73
C GLN A 257 20.16 10.13 -3.89
N LYS A 258 18.99 10.66 -3.54
CA LYS A 258 18.80 11.93 -2.84
C LYS A 258 18.05 11.75 -1.52
N ASN A 259 16.83 11.22 -1.55
CA ASN A 259 16.01 11.05 -0.36
C ASN A 259 15.03 9.87 -0.43
N VAL A 260 14.65 9.37 0.73
CA VAL A 260 13.56 8.41 0.93
C VAL A 260 12.71 8.88 2.10
N HIS A 261 11.45 9.18 1.84
CA HIS A 261 10.45 9.48 2.87
C HIS A 261 9.49 8.29 3.01
N ILE A 262 9.25 7.83 4.23
CA ILE A 262 8.36 6.70 4.52
C ILE A 262 7.33 7.11 5.57
N VAL A 263 6.05 6.83 5.31
CA VAL A 263 5.01 6.81 6.35
C VAL A 263 4.48 5.39 6.45
N ASN A 264 4.57 4.78 7.64
CA ASN A 264 4.02 3.46 7.87
C ASN A 264 3.63 3.24 9.35
N PRO A 265 2.43 2.72 9.67
CA PRO A 265 1.99 2.60 11.06
C PRO A 265 2.70 1.50 11.84
N TYR A 266 3.13 0.41 11.17
CA TYR A 266 3.74 -0.75 11.82
C TYR A 266 5.12 -1.00 11.24
N PHE A 267 6.04 -0.06 11.49
CA PHE A 267 7.38 -0.11 10.92
C PHE A 267 8.28 -1.13 11.64
N VAL A 268 8.30 -2.35 11.11
CA VAL A 268 9.11 -3.47 11.61
C VAL A 268 9.72 -4.19 10.40
N PRO A 269 10.65 -3.56 9.69
CA PRO A 269 11.02 -3.96 8.34
C PRO A 269 11.62 -5.36 8.27
N THR A 270 11.33 -6.06 7.18
CA THR A 270 11.95 -7.35 6.83
C THR A 270 13.46 -7.19 6.63
N SER A 271 14.19 -8.31 6.59
CA SER A 271 15.66 -8.30 6.44
C SER A 271 16.13 -7.62 5.15
N SER A 272 15.41 -7.79 4.03
CA SER A 272 15.68 -7.16 2.75
C SER A 272 15.57 -5.64 2.84
N ILE A 273 14.44 -5.13 3.34
CA ILE A 273 14.19 -3.70 3.51
C ILE A 273 15.17 -3.08 4.50
N LYS A 274 15.44 -3.74 5.62
CA LYS A 274 16.44 -3.28 6.59
C LYS A 274 17.84 -3.17 5.95
N LYS A 275 18.23 -4.14 5.13
CA LYS A 275 19.53 -4.12 4.42
C LYS A 275 19.57 -2.97 3.41
N ALA A 276 18.49 -2.74 2.67
CA ALA A 276 18.36 -1.61 1.76
C ALA A 276 18.50 -0.28 2.50
N LEU A 277 17.70 -0.05 3.54
CA LEU A 277 17.76 1.15 4.39
C LEU A 277 19.17 1.40 4.93
N ASN A 278 19.79 0.39 5.53
CA ASN A 278 21.15 0.53 6.07
C ASN A 278 22.13 0.99 5.00
N ARG A 279 22.12 0.36 3.82
CA ARG A 279 23.02 0.73 2.71
C ARG A 279 22.73 2.13 2.17
N THR A 280 21.46 2.50 2.04
CA THR A 280 21.04 3.82 1.56
C THR A 280 21.51 4.92 2.52
N ILE A 281 21.35 4.71 3.84
CA ILE A 281 21.88 5.60 4.87
C ILE A 281 23.41 5.68 4.81
N ASP A 282 24.11 4.55 4.65
CA ASP A 282 25.58 4.53 4.58
C ASP A 282 26.13 5.31 3.37
N ARG A 283 25.35 5.42 2.29
CA ARG A 283 25.70 6.22 1.10
C ARG A 283 25.43 7.73 1.29
N GLY A 284 24.90 8.14 2.44
CA GLY A 284 24.58 9.54 2.73
C GLY A 284 23.26 10.05 2.14
N VAL A 285 22.38 9.15 1.67
CA VAL A 285 21.04 9.50 1.22
C VAL A 285 20.17 9.85 2.42
N ASP A 286 19.37 10.92 2.32
CA ASP A 286 18.47 11.33 3.40
C ASP A 286 17.32 10.32 3.54
N VAL A 287 17.28 9.59 4.66
CA VAL A 287 16.21 8.66 4.95
C VAL A 287 15.41 9.20 6.13
N THR A 288 14.18 9.63 5.86
CA THR A 288 13.26 10.14 6.88
C THR A 288 12.03 9.23 7.02
N ILE A 289 11.79 8.74 8.23
CA ILE A 289 10.73 7.77 8.53
C ILE A 289 9.75 8.37 9.53
N MET A 290 8.48 8.44 9.14
CA MET A 290 7.37 8.83 10.00
C MET A 290 6.56 7.60 10.40
N VAL A 291 6.34 7.47 11.71
CA VAL A 291 5.44 6.49 12.30
C VAL A 291 4.44 7.17 13.20
N SER A 292 3.31 6.52 13.47
CA SER A 292 2.33 7.07 14.40
C SER A 292 2.76 6.88 15.86
N SER A 293 2.51 7.88 16.71
CA SER A 293 2.66 7.74 18.17
C SER A 293 1.48 6.95 18.79
N ALA A 294 0.29 7.06 18.20
CA ALA A 294 -0.87 6.26 18.53
C ALA A 294 -0.89 4.95 17.71
N SER A 295 -1.51 3.90 18.23
CA SER A 295 -1.69 2.61 17.56
C SER A 295 -2.94 1.92 18.10
N ASP A 296 -3.62 1.17 17.23
CA ASP A 296 -4.73 0.29 17.57
C ASP A 296 -4.28 -1.07 18.13
N ILE A 297 -3.05 -1.50 17.79
CA ILE A 297 -2.43 -2.72 18.31
C ILE A 297 -1.48 -2.37 19.46
N PRO A 298 -1.71 -2.91 20.69
CA PRO A 298 -0.78 -2.76 21.80
C PRO A 298 0.61 -3.34 21.49
N PHE A 299 1.65 -2.84 22.15
CA PHE A 299 3.07 -3.27 22.03
C PHE A 299 3.78 -3.01 20.70
N THR A 300 3.07 -2.93 19.57
CA THR A 300 3.65 -2.62 18.25
C THR A 300 4.47 -1.32 18.22
N PRO A 301 4.03 -0.22 18.87
CA PRO A 301 4.82 1.01 18.92
C PRO A 301 6.20 0.82 19.55
N ASP A 302 6.31 0.04 20.64
CA ASP A 302 7.60 -0.17 21.32
C ASP A 302 8.54 -1.05 20.48
N ALA A 303 8.01 -2.05 19.77
CA ALA A 303 8.79 -2.86 18.83
C ALA A 303 9.32 -2.02 17.67
N ALA A 304 8.47 -1.18 17.07
CA ALA A 304 8.85 -0.27 15.99
C ALA A 304 9.92 0.73 16.47
N LEU A 305 9.71 1.39 17.61
CA LEU A 305 10.66 2.35 18.17
C LEU A 305 12.03 1.73 18.48
N TYR A 306 12.08 0.46 18.91
CA TYR A 306 13.36 -0.23 19.09
C TYR A 306 14.13 -0.40 17.78
N LYS A 307 13.45 -0.74 16.67
CA LYS A 307 14.08 -0.84 15.34
C LYS A 307 14.48 0.53 14.80
N LEU A 308 13.58 1.51 14.90
CA LEU A 308 13.79 2.88 14.46
C LEU A 308 14.96 3.54 15.18
N HIS A 309 15.12 3.31 16.49
CA HIS A 309 16.28 3.81 17.24
C HIS A 309 17.62 3.30 16.67
N LYS A 310 17.67 2.07 16.11
CA LYS A 310 18.87 1.56 15.45
C LYS A 310 19.14 2.25 14.12
N LEU A 311 18.11 2.59 13.36
CA LEU A 311 18.23 3.35 12.11
C LEU A 311 18.61 4.81 12.40
N MET A 312 18.02 5.42 13.42
CA MET A 312 18.36 6.75 13.92
C MET A 312 19.84 6.85 14.29
N LYS A 313 20.35 5.86 15.05
CA LYS A 313 21.79 5.77 15.36
C LYS A 313 22.69 5.64 14.14
N ARG A 314 22.17 5.16 13.00
CA ARG A 314 22.92 5.00 11.76
C ARG A 314 22.87 6.25 10.88
N GLY A 315 21.90 7.14 11.08
CA GLY A 315 21.76 8.39 10.33
C GLY A 315 20.35 8.68 9.80
N ALA A 316 19.37 7.79 9.98
CA ALA A 316 17.99 8.09 9.57
C ALA A 316 17.34 9.14 10.48
N THR A 317 16.54 10.03 9.90
CA THR A 317 15.66 10.91 10.67
C THR A 317 14.36 10.17 10.96
N VAL A 318 13.87 10.24 12.20
CA VAL A 318 12.64 9.53 12.61
C VAL A 318 11.68 10.49 13.30
N TYR A 319 10.43 10.51 12.84
CA TYR A 319 9.34 11.31 13.38
C TYR A 319 8.21 10.43 13.89
N MET A 320 7.66 10.79 15.06
CA MET A 320 6.49 10.18 15.66
C MET A 320 5.31 11.16 15.55
N TYR A 321 4.34 10.85 14.69
CA TYR A 321 3.17 11.70 14.45
C TYR A 321 2.23 11.72 15.66
N ASN A 322 1.87 12.91 16.14
CA ASN A 322 1.06 13.11 17.34
C ASN A 322 -0.41 13.46 17.06
N GLY A 323 -0.80 13.67 15.80
CA GLY A 323 -2.15 14.14 15.43
C GLY A 323 -3.26 13.07 15.45
N GLY A 324 -2.99 11.88 16.00
CA GLY A 324 -3.87 10.70 15.95
C GLY A 324 -3.15 9.48 15.41
N PHE A 325 -3.88 8.52 14.85
CA PHE A 325 -3.29 7.36 14.19
C PHE A 325 -3.08 7.60 12.71
N HIS A 326 -1.81 7.74 12.31
CA HIS A 326 -1.42 7.81 10.91
C HIS A 326 -1.19 6.40 10.37
N HIS A 327 -2.20 5.88 9.67
CA HIS A 327 -2.26 4.52 9.16
C HIS A 327 -1.88 4.40 7.67
N SER A 328 -1.32 5.44 7.05
CA SER A 328 -0.91 5.40 5.64
C SER A 328 0.28 4.48 5.41
N LYS A 329 0.32 3.85 4.24
CA LYS A 329 1.44 3.03 3.78
C LYS A 329 1.99 3.63 2.50
N ILE A 330 2.80 4.67 2.66
CA ILE A 330 3.34 5.44 1.55
C ILE A 330 4.85 5.57 1.65
N MET A 331 5.49 5.66 0.49
CA MET A 331 6.93 5.95 0.40
C MET A 331 7.17 6.83 -0.83
N MET A 332 7.99 7.86 -0.68
CA MET A 332 8.43 8.75 -1.75
C MET A 332 9.95 8.64 -1.90
N VAL A 333 10.44 8.61 -3.14
CA VAL A 333 11.86 8.45 -3.44
C VAL A 333 12.32 9.54 -4.40
N ASP A 334 13.38 10.25 -4.01
CA ASP A 334 14.11 11.27 -4.78
C ASP A 334 13.27 12.40 -5.37
N ASP A 335 12.05 12.63 -4.86
CA ASP A 335 11.05 13.51 -5.48
C ASP A 335 10.62 13.08 -6.91
N LEU A 336 10.92 11.83 -7.30
CA LEU A 336 10.68 11.30 -8.65
C LEU A 336 9.44 10.40 -8.71
N PHE A 337 9.32 9.47 -7.78
CA PHE A 337 8.22 8.51 -7.74
C PHE A 337 7.80 8.18 -6.32
N CYS A 338 6.63 7.57 -6.19
CA CYS A 338 6.09 7.15 -4.91
C CYS A 338 5.38 5.81 -4.99
N THR A 339 5.09 5.21 -3.83
CA THR A 339 4.14 4.11 -3.72
C THR A 339 3.07 4.41 -2.68
N VAL A 340 1.84 4.00 -3.00
CA VAL A 340 0.67 4.07 -2.14
C VAL A 340 -0.03 2.70 -2.19
N GLY A 341 -0.47 2.17 -1.06
CA GLY A 341 -1.17 0.89 -1.07
C GLY A 341 -1.54 0.36 0.29
N THR A 342 -1.62 -0.96 0.39
CA THR A 342 -2.14 -1.67 1.55
C THR A 342 -1.05 -2.16 2.51
N ALA A 343 0.18 -2.32 1.99
CA ALA A 343 1.24 -3.06 2.67
C ALA A 343 1.90 -2.32 3.85
N ASN A 344 1.81 -2.92 5.03
CA ASN A 344 2.59 -2.50 6.17
C ASN A 344 4.05 -2.94 6.01
N LEU A 345 5.01 -2.14 6.47
CA LEU A 345 6.43 -2.51 6.45
C LEU A 345 6.77 -3.40 7.66
N ASN A 346 6.00 -4.47 7.85
CA ASN A 346 6.21 -5.52 8.84
C ASN A 346 6.33 -6.91 8.19
N SER A 347 6.64 -7.92 9.00
CA SER A 347 6.81 -9.28 8.50
C SER A 347 5.46 -9.90 8.11
N ARG A 348 4.41 -9.61 8.89
CA ARG A 348 3.04 -10.07 8.63
C ARG A 348 2.59 -9.76 7.20
N SER A 349 2.63 -8.49 6.82
CA SER A 349 2.22 -8.01 5.50
C SER A 349 3.13 -8.57 4.40
N LEU A 350 4.45 -8.43 4.54
CA LEU A 350 5.40 -8.73 3.46
C LEU A 350 5.76 -10.22 3.32
N ARG A 351 5.38 -11.08 4.28
CA ARG A 351 5.64 -12.54 4.22
C ARG A 351 4.39 -13.39 4.21
N TYR A 352 3.24 -12.88 4.64
CA TYR A 352 2.06 -13.72 4.81
C TYR A 352 0.82 -13.20 4.10
N ASP A 353 0.46 -11.94 4.23
CA ASP A 353 -0.84 -11.44 3.74
C ASP A 353 -0.85 -11.09 2.23
N TYR A 354 -2.02 -11.17 1.62
CA TYR A 354 -2.21 -10.63 0.27
C TYR A 354 -2.21 -9.11 0.37
N GLU A 355 -1.41 -8.45 -0.45
CA GLU A 355 -1.19 -6.99 -0.40
C GLU A 355 -1.02 -6.45 -1.81
N THR A 356 -1.41 -5.19 -2.02
CA THR A 356 -1.22 -4.52 -3.31
C THR A 356 -0.85 -3.06 -3.10
N ASN A 357 0.05 -2.58 -3.95
CA ASN A 357 0.56 -1.22 -3.94
C ASN A 357 0.69 -0.73 -5.38
N ALA A 358 0.25 0.50 -5.65
CA ALA A 358 0.64 1.18 -6.87
C ALA A 358 1.99 1.86 -6.67
N PHE A 359 2.88 1.70 -7.64
CA PHE A 359 4.09 2.48 -7.82
C PHE A 359 3.79 3.50 -8.91
N ILE A 360 3.89 4.79 -8.56
CA ILE A 360 3.43 5.91 -9.38
C ILE A 360 4.66 6.75 -9.73
N PHE A 361 5.01 6.75 -11.01
CA PHE A 361 6.19 7.43 -11.54
C PHE A 361 5.80 8.80 -12.11
N ASP A 362 5.40 9.70 -11.23
CA ASP A 362 5.05 11.08 -11.55
C ASP A 362 5.54 12.04 -10.45
N LYS A 363 6.28 13.07 -10.87
CA LYS A 363 6.90 14.05 -9.96
C LYS A 363 5.87 14.93 -9.24
N ARG A 364 4.72 15.20 -9.87
CA ARG A 364 3.68 16.06 -9.28
C ARG A 364 2.98 15.33 -8.14
N ILE A 365 2.55 14.10 -8.36
CA ILE A 365 1.92 13.25 -7.34
C ILE A 365 2.91 12.98 -6.19
N THR A 366 4.18 12.70 -6.52
CA THR A 366 5.24 12.56 -5.52
C THR A 366 5.45 13.86 -4.73
N GLY A 367 5.44 15.01 -5.40
CA GLY A 367 5.52 16.34 -4.79
C GLY A 367 4.34 16.64 -3.86
N GLU A 368 3.12 16.23 -4.22
CA GLU A 368 1.95 16.35 -3.34
C GLU A 368 2.12 15.58 -2.04
N LEU A 369 2.64 14.34 -2.10
CA LEU A 369 2.92 13.54 -0.92
C LEU A 369 4.08 14.12 -0.10
N ASN A 370 5.12 14.64 -0.73
CA ASN A 370 6.22 15.31 -0.04
C ASN A 370 5.75 16.60 0.65
N ASN A 371 4.82 17.36 0.07
CA ASN A 371 4.18 18.50 0.73
C ASN A 371 3.39 18.05 1.96
N MET A 372 2.57 16.99 1.80
CA MET A 372 1.82 16.42 2.92
C MET A 372 2.76 15.97 4.05
N PHE A 373 3.83 15.26 3.71
CA PHE A 373 4.82 14.76 4.67
C PHE A 373 5.49 15.90 5.44
N ARG A 374 5.89 16.98 4.75
CA ARG A 374 6.49 18.16 5.39
C ARG A 374 5.53 18.85 6.36
N ASN A 375 4.27 19.00 5.99
CA ASN A 375 3.26 19.56 6.87
C ASN A 375 3.02 18.65 8.09
N ASP A 376 3.01 17.33 7.89
CA ASP A 376 2.79 16.36 8.98
C ASP A 376 3.97 16.36 9.99
N ILE A 377 5.19 16.77 9.60
CA ILE A 377 6.33 16.94 10.52
C ILE A 377 6.03 17.99 11.60
N GLU A 378 5.26 19.04 11.30
CA GLU A 378 4.90 20.08 12.29
C GLU A 378 4.07 19.52 13.45
N HIS A 379 3.45 18.36 13.25
CA HIS A 379 2.68 17.63 14.26
C HIS A 379 3.43 16.42 14.82
N CYS A 380 4.74 16.32 14.60
CA CYS A 380 5.55 15.19 15.03
C CYS A 380 6.47 15.51 16.21
N THR A 381 6.77 14.46 16.99
CA THR A 381 7.91 14.44 17.91
C THR A 381 9.06 13.73 17.23
N GLN A 382 10.22 14.37 17.10
CA GLN A 382 11.41 13.70 16.56
C GLN A 382 11.98 12.70 17.57
N LEU A 383 12.34 11.51 17.10
CA LEU A 383 13.09 10.53 17.88
C LEU A 383 14.57 10.95 17.89
N THR A 384 15.00 11.62 18.97
CA THR A 384 16.39 12.03 19.18
C THR A 384 17.10 11.12 20.21
N PRO A 385 18.45 11.18 20.32
CA PRO A 385 19.17 10.53 21.40
C PRO A 385 18.67 10.93 22.79
N GLU A 386 18.30 12.19 22.99
CA GLU A 386 17.77 12.74 24.25
C GLU A 386 16.39 12.15 24.55
N PHE A 387 15.52 12.08 23.54
CA PHE A 387 14.22 11.41 23.66
C PHE A 387 14.41 9.95 24.08
N TRP A 388 15.32 9.22 23.41
CA TRP A 388 15.57 7.81 23.73
C TRP A 388 16.13 7.61 25.15
N LYS A 389 17.05 8.49 25.59
CA LYS A 389 17.61 8.45 26.95
C LYS A 389 16.49 8.55 28.00
N LYS A 390 15.53 9.48 27.83
CA LYS A 390 14.40 9.70 28.74
C LYS A 390 13.38 8.55 28.82
N ARG A 391 13.36 7.63 27.84
CA ARG A 391 12.45 6.47 27.89
C ARG A 391 12.77 5.54 29.06
N SER A 392 11.75 5.05 29.75
CA SER A 392 11.91 4.15 30.90
C SER A 392 12.63 2.85 30.51
N PRO A 393 13.45 2.28 31.42
CA PRO A 393 14.12 0.99 31.18
C PRO A 393 13.14 -0.12 30.80
N TRP A 394 11.97 -0.15 31.44
CA TRP A 394 10.92 -1.12 31.12
C TRP A 394 10.41 -1.00 29.68
N LYS A 395 10.13 0.21 29.18
CA LYS A 395 9.70 0.41 27.78
C LYS A 395 10.79 0.01 26.78
N LYS A 396 12.06 0.21 27.12
CA LYS A 396 13.21 -0.25 26.29
C LYS A 396 13.28 -1.78 26.26
N PHE A 397 13.08 -2.43 27.41
CA PHE A 397 13.02 -3.89 27.52
C PHE A 397 11.85 -4.47 26.72
N VAL A 398 10.64 -3.93 26.88
CA VAL A 398 9.46 -4.34 26.11
C VAL A 398 9.70 -4.23 24.61
N GLY A 399 10.28 -3.13 24.13
CA GLY A 399 10.62 -2.98 22.71
C GLY A 399 11.66 -3.99 22.22
N TRP A 400 12.70 -4.27 23.03
CA TRP A 400 13.69 -5.32 22.74
C TRP A 400 13.08 -6.72 22.69
N PHE A 401 12.20 -7.04 23.64
CA PHE A 401 11.53 -8.34 23.74
C PHE A 401 10.52 -8.52 22.60
N ALA A 402 9.66 -7.52 22.35
CA ALA A 402 8.73 -7.51 21.22
C ALA A 402 9.47 -7.65 19.88
N ASN A 403 10.69 -7.12 19.79
CA ASN A 403 11.55 -7.31 18.61
C ASN A 403 11.83 -8.80 18.29
N LEU A 404 11.79 -9.71 19.26
CA LEU A 404 11.98 -11.16 19.04
C LEU A 404 10.80 -11.79 18.27
N PHE A 405 9.60 -11.21 18.40
CA PHE A 405 8.38 -11.68 17.72
C PHE A 405 8.19 -11.05 16.34
N THR A 406 9.10 -10.17 15.91
CA THR A 406 8.99 -9.46 14.62
C THR A 406 8.88 -10.34 13.39
N PRO A 407 9.39 -11.59 13.34
CA PRO A 407 9.08 -12.49 12.23
C PRO A 407 7.58 -12.80 12.07
N PHE A 408 6.77 -12.62 13.12
CA PHE A 408 5.33 -12.91 13.16
C PHE A 408 4.45 -11.66 13.27
N LEU A 409 5.04 -10.48 13.49
CA LEU A 409 4.36 -9.18 13.63
C LEU A 409 4.26 -8.40 12.33
#